data_AF-A0A7V9J315-F1
#
_entry.id   AF-A0A7V9J315-F1
#
_cell.length_a   1.000
_cell.length_b   1.000
_cell.length_c   1.000
_cell.angle_alpha   90.00
_cell.angle_beta   90.00
_cell.angle_gamma   90.00
#
_symmetry.space_group_name_H-M   'P 1'
#
loop_
_entity.id
_entity.type
_entity.pdbx_description
1 polymer ?
#
loop_
_entity_poly.entity_id
_entity_poly.type
_entity_poly.pdbx_seq_one_letter_code
_entity_poly.pdbx_strand_id
1 'polypeptide(L)'
;MVRTQLCGIAAKSRRVEMNEIIQRLKTSQERANATSTTAGERAGQEWARKHAEVAELRRLARALNSINGRQFEEGGAAVQFVWIINPNETPNWSNANDFWRDVTWEEELPDQAFVAGFASGALDLWDEVRHQL
;
A
#
# COMPACT_ATOMS: atom_id res chain seq x y z
N MET A 1 -40.69 36.51 11.10
CA MET A 1 -40.01 36.02 9.87
C MET A 1 -38.49 35.91 9.97
N VAL A 2 -37.79 36.67 10.82
CA VAL A 2 -36.31 36.72 10.88
C VAL A 2 -35.64 35.41 11.36
N ARG A 3 -36.32 34.62 12.20
CA ARG A 3 -35.74 33.42 12.85
C ARG A 3 -35.45 32.27 11.87
N THR A 4 -36.26 32.13 10.82
CA THR A 4 -36.11 31.07 9.80
C THR A 4 -34.90 31.32 8.89
N GLN A 5 -34.59 32.59 8.62
CA GLN A 5 -33.50 33.01 7.75
C GLN A 5 -32.12 32.77 8.41
N LEU A 6 -32.02 33.00 9.73
CA LEU A 6 -30.80 32.77 10.51
C LEU A 6 -30.44 31.28 10.63
N CYS A 7 -31.43 30.40 10.82
CA CYS A 7 -31.21 28.95 10.81
C CYS A 7 -30.72 28.44 9.45
N GLY A 8 -31.23 29.00 8.34
CA GLY A 8 -30.79 28.65 6.98
C GLY A 8 -29.34 29.04 6.69
N ILE A 9 -28.89 30.20 7.17
CA ILE A 9 -27.51 30.68 7.00
C ILE A 9 -26.53 29.82 7.81
N ALA A 10 -26.85 29.51 9.06
CA ALA A 10 -25.99 28.67 9.92
C ALA A 10 -25.84 27.24 9.37
N ALA A 11 -26.91 26.64 8.85
CA ALA A 11 -26.87 25.31 8.23
C ALA A 11 -26.04 25.30 6.94
N LYS A 12 -26.13 26.35 6.11
CA LYS A 12 -25.31 26.49 4.90
C LYS A 12 -23.82 26.66 5.24
N SER A 13 -23.51 27.50 6.22
CA SER A 13 -22.13 27.71 6.68
C SER A 13 -21.49 26.41 7.18
N ARG A 14 -22.22 25.62 7.98
CA ARG A 14 -21.73 24.34 8.50
C ARG A 14 -21.47 23.30 7.39
N ARG A 15 -22.27 23.29 6.33
CA ARG A 15 -22.06 22.40 5.17
C ARG A 15 -20.82 22.78 4.37
N VAL A 16 -20.57 24.09 4.19
CA VAL A 16 -19.35 24.58 3.53
C VAL A 16 -18.12 24.19 4.34
N GLU A 17 -18.13 24.44 5.65
CA GLU A 17 -17.06 24.04 6.57
C GLU A 17 -16.78 22.53 6.52
N MET A 18 -17.82 21.71 6.54
CA MET A 18 -17.67 20.25 6.45
C MET A 18 -17.06 19.82 5.11
N ASN A 19 -17.47 20.42 4.00
CA ASN A 19 -16.89 20.12 2.68
C ASN A 19 -15.40 20.52 2.62
N GLU A 20 -15.04 21.67 3.19
CA GLU A 20 -13.63 22.11 3.26
C GLU A 20 -12.79 21.13 4.10
N ILE A 21 -13.31 20.68 5.25
CA ILE A 21 -12.65 19.66 6.08
C ILE A 21 -12.45 18.36 5.29
N ILE A 22 -13.48 17.88 4.59
CA ILE A 22 -13.39 16.66 3.77
C ILE A 22 -12.33 16.79 2.68
N GLN A 23 -12.32 17.90 1.95
CA GLN A 23 -11.33 18.11 0.87
C GLN A 23 -9.91 18.19 1.39
N ARG A 24 -9.71 18.86 2.54
CA ARG A 24 -8.40 18.91 3.21
C ARG A 24 -7.95 17.50 3.62
N LEU A 25 -8.84 16.71 4.21
CA LEU A 25 -8.51 15.35 4.65
C LEU A 25 -8.22 14.42 3.46
N LYS A 26 -8.98 14.51 2.36
CA LYS A 26 -8.69 13.77 1.12
C LYS A 26 -7.30 14.10 0.58
N THR A 27 -6.99 15.39 0.47
CA THR A 27 -5.66 15.85 0.02
C THR A 27 -4.56 15.35 0.96
N SER A 28 -4.79 15.37 2.27
CA SER A 28 -3.85 14.84 3.25
C SER A 28 -3.64 13.33 3.09
N GLN A 29 -4.72 12.58 2.85
CA GLN A 29 -4.68 11.14 2.63
C GLN A 29 -3.91 10.80 1.36
N GLU A 30 -4.15 11.50 0.26
CA GLU A 30 -3.44 11.30 -1.01
C GLU A 30 -1.93 11.51 -0.85
N ARG A 31 -1.52 12.54 -0.10
CA ARG A 31 -0.11 12.78 0.19
C ARG A 31 0.50 11.69 1.07
N ALA A 32 -0.24 11.22 2.08
CA ALA A 32 0.20 10.14 2.94
C ALA A 32 0.39 8.85 2.13
N ASN A 33 -0.57 8.49 1.29
CA ASN A 33 -0.50 7.33 0.40
C ASN A 33 0.69 7.45 -0.57
N ALA A 34 0.88 8.59 -1.22
CA ALA A 34 2.01 8.78 -2.15
C ALA A 34 3.38 8.65 -1.45
N THR A 35 3.49 9.17 -0.22
CA THR A 35 4.68 9.02 0.61
C THR A 35 4.92 7.55 0.94
N SER A 36 3.86 6.85 1.34
CA SER A 36 3.89 5.43 1.70
C SER A 36 4.28 4.55 0.51
N THR A 37 3.70 4.80 -0.68
CA THR A 37 4.07 4.13 -1.93
C THR A 37 5.54 4.34 -2.28
N THR A 38 6.04 5.58 -2.22
CA THR A 38 7.45 5.88 -2.53
C THR A 38 8.40 5.20 -1.53
N ALA A 39 8.04 5.14 -0.25
CA ALA A 39 8.80 4.43 0.76
C ALA A 39 8.80 2.92 0.50
N GLY A 40 7.64 2.37 0.16
CA GLY A 40 7.46 0.98 -0.27
C GLY A 40 8.35 0.64 -1.44
N GLU A 41 8.31 1.39 -2.53
CA GLU A 41 9.13 1.16 -3.74
C GLU A 41 10.62 1.04 -3.42
N ARG A 42 11.14 1.96 -2.61
CA ARG A 42 12.54 1.92 -2.19
C ARG A 42 12.86 0.67 -1.38
N ALA A 43 12.03 0.33 -0.40
CA ALA A 43 12.20 -0.86 0.41
C ALA A 43 12.09 -2.14 -0.43
N GLY A 44 11.19 -2.18 -1.40
CA GLY A 44 10.99 -3.30 -2.33
C GLY A 44 12.21 -3.54 -3.22
N GLN A 45 12.78 -2.47 -3.78
CA GLN A 45 14.05 -2.55 -4.52
C GLN A 45 15.20 -3.07 -3.64
N GLU A 46 15.28 -2.59 -2.40
CA GLU A 46 16.33 -3.00 -1.47
C GLU A 46 16.20 -4.48 -1.08
N TRP A 47 14.98 -4.91 -0.75
CA TRP A 47 14.67 -6.32 -0.49
C TRP A 47 14.99 -7.20 -1.69
N ALA A 48 14.54 -6.81 -2.90
CA ALA A 48 14.81 -7.55 -4.13
C ALA A 48 16.31 -7.68 -4.43
N ARG A 49 17.09 -6.64 -4.10
CA ARG A 49 18.55 -6.62 -4.31
C ARG A 49 19.31 -7.53 -3.35
N LYS A 50 18.89 -7.59 -2.08
CA LYS A 50 19.70 -8.18 -1.00
C LYS A 50 19.18 -9.54 -0.53
N HIS A 51 17.89 -9.77 -0.62
CA HIS A 51 17.21 -10.85 0.09
C HIS A 51 16.34 -11.73 -0.80
N ALA A 52 15.67 -11.15 -1.82
CA ALA A 52 14.73 -11.91 -2.60
C ALA A 52 15.39 -13.01 -3.45
N GLU A 53 14.78 -14.18 -3.45
CA GLU A 53 15.12 -15.25 -4.38
C GLU A 53 14.42 -15.06 -5.73
N VAL A 54 15.04 -15.56 -6.81
CA VAL A 54 14.46 -15.56 -8.17
C VAL A 54 13.06 -16.20 -8.18
N ALA A 55 12.85 -17.24 -7.38
CA ALA A 55 11.57 -17.93 -7.30
C ALA A 55 10.46 -17.03 -6.70
N GLU A 56 10.79 -16.20 -5.71
CA GLU A 56 9.88 -15.24 -5.08
C GLU A 56 9.48 -14.14 -6.07
N LEU A 57 10.47 -13.54 -6.75
CA LEU A 57 10.21 -12.49 -7.75
C LEU A 57 9.38 -13.01 -8.93
N ARG A 58 9.62 -14.25 -9.38
CA ARG A 58 8.78 -14.90 -10.41
C ARG A 58 7.36 -15.17 -9.93
N ARG A 59 7.15 -15.52 -8.65
CA ARG A 59 5.81 -15.68 -8.09
C ARG A 59 5.09 -14.35 -8.02
N LEU A 60 5.77 -13.31 -7.52
CA LEU A 60 5.25 -11.95 -7.45
C LEU A 60 4.85 -11.41 -8.83
N ALA A 61 5.72 -11.54 -9.84
CA ALA A 61 5.44 -11.11 -11.21
C ALA A 61 4.22 -11.82 -11.81
N ARG A 62 4.06 -13.13 -11.54
CA ARG A 62 2.88 -13.88 -12.03
C ARG A 62 1.59 -13.46 -11.34
N ALA A 63 1.63 -13.19 -10.03
CA ALA A 63 0.48 -12.73 -9.28
C ALA A 63 0.00 -11.36 -9.79
N LEU A 64 0.90 -10.38 -9.94
CA LEU A 64 0.50 -9.04 -10.39
C LEU A 64 -0.02 -9.00 -11.83
N ASN A 65 0.49 -9.88 -12.70
CA ASN A 65 -0.02 -10.02 -14.07
C ASN A 65 -1.43 -10.64 -14.13
N SER A 66 -1.82 -11.49 -13.16
CA SER A 66 -3.13 -12.15 -13.22
C SER A 66 -4.29 -11.25 -12.78
N ILE A 67 -4.03 -10.17 -12.04
CA ILE A 67 -5.06 -9.25 -11.51
C ILE A 67 -4.87 -7.82 -12.04
N ASN A 68 -4.21 -7.62 -13.19
CA ASN A 68 -3.94 -6.30 -13.78
C ASN A 68 -3.37 -5.28 -12.76
N GLY A 69 -2.47 -5.73 -11.88
CA GLY A 69 -1.82 -4.88 -10.88
C GLY A 69 -2.65 -4.53 -9.64
N ARG A 70 -3.92 -4.97 -9.53
CA ARG A 70 -4.81 -4.62 -8.40
C ARG A 70 -4.68 -5.52 -7.18
N GLN A 71 -3.67 -6.39 -7.15
CA GLN A 71 -3.52 -7.43 -6.13
C GLN A 71 -3.53 -6.85 -4.70
N PHE A 72 -2.96 -5.65 -4.51
CA PHE A 72 -2.82 -5.00 -3.22
C PHE A 72 -3.80 -3.84 -3.06
N GLU A 73 -4.93 -3.84 -3.77
CA GLU A 73 -5.93 -2.76 -3.65
C GLU A 73 -6.94 -2.96 -2.50
N GLU A 74 -6.92 -4.13 -1.86
CA GLU A 74 -7.86 -4.53 -0.80
C GLU A 74 -7.17 -4.82 0.54
N GLY A 75 -7.97 -4.94 1.60
CA GLY A 75 -7.50 -5.24 2.94
C GLY A 75 -6.73 -6.55 3.02
N GLY A 76 -5.66 -6.58 3.81
CA GLY A 76 -4.81 -7.76 3.97
C GLY A 76 -3.64 -7.85 2.99
N ALA A 77 -3.36 -6.79 2.22
CA ALA A 77 -2.24 -6.71 1.27
C ALA A 77 -0.91 -7.24 1.85
N ALA A 78 -0.57 -6.87 3.09
CA ALA A 78 0.65 -7.31 3.77
C ALA A 78 0.73 -8.85 3.93
N VAL A 79 -0.37 -9.49 4.33
CA VAL A 79 -0.45 -10.96 4.48
C VAL A 79 -0.44 -11.62 3.10
N GLN A 80 -1.17 -11.05 2.15
CA GLN A 80 -1.27 -11.56 0.80
C GLN A 80 0.08 -11.54 0.07
N PHE A 81 0.87 -10.48 0.25
CA PHE A 81 2.21 -10.38 -0.31
C PHE A 81 3.09 -11.55 0.16
N VAL A 82 3.13 -11.78 1.47
CA VAL A 82 3.92 -12.86 2.08
C VAL A 82 3.48 -14.22 1.58
N TRP A 83 2.17 -14.44 1.43
CA TRP A 83 1.66 -15.69 0.85
C TRP A 83 2.03 -15.87 -0.62
N ILE A 84 2.05 -14.80 -1.42
CA ILE A 84 2.47 -14.87 -2.84
C ILE A 84 3.93 -15.32 -2.94
N ILE A 85 4.82 -14.74 -2.12
CA ILE A 85 6.24 -15.09 -2.15
C ILE A 85 6.52 -16.43 -1.46
N ASN A 86 5.71 -16.85 -0.48
CA ASN A 86 5.85 -18.10 0.27
C ASN A 86 4.55 -18.93 0.28
N PRO A 87 4.15 -19.53 -0.86
CA PRO A 87 2.85 -20.18 -0.98
C PRO A 87 2.71 -21.49 -0.20
N ASN A 88 3.82 -22.07 0.25
CA ASN A 88 3.84 -23.31 1.05
C ASN A 88 3.61 -23.03 2.54
N GLU A 89 3.66 -21.77 2.96
CA GLU A 89 3.35 -21.38 4.33
C GLU A 89 1.87 -21.04 4.46
N THR A 90 1.29 -21.41 5.60
CA THR A 90 -0.10 -21.04 5.92
C THR A 90 -0.19 -19.52 6.03
N PRO A 91 -1.03 -18.85 5.22
CA PRO A 91 -1.22 -17.41 5.32
C PRO A 91 -1.72 -17.07 6.72
N ASN A 92 -0.88 -16.40 7.50
CA ASN A 92 -1.25 -15.99 8.84
C ASN A 92 -0.58 -14.67 9.20
N TRP A 93 -1.17 -14.00 10.18
CA TRP A 93 -0.77 -12.67 10.61
C TRP A 93 0.62 -12.67 11.26
N SER A 94 1.04 -13.77 11.92
CA SER A 94 2.37 -13.87 12.55
C SER A 94 3.48 -13.85 11.51
N ASN A 95 3.40 -14.72 10.50
CA ASN A 95 4.42 -14.79 9.44
C ASN A 95 4.51 -13.46 8.67
N ALA A 96 3.36 -12.80 8.46
CA ALA A 96 3.34 -11.48 7.84
C ALA A 96 4.08 -10.45 8.70
N ASN A 97 3.82 -10.39 10.01
CA ASN A 97 4.53 -9.46 10.90
C ASN A 97 6.02 -9.75 10.95
N ASP A 98 6.43 -11.01 11.01
CA ASP A 98 7.85 -11.35 11.09
C ASP A 98 8.59 -10.86 9.83
N PHE A 99 8.01 -11.07 8.64
CA PHE A 99 8.55 -10.55 7.38
C PHE A 99 8.59 -9.01 7.38
N TRP A 100 7.46 -8.35 7.66
CA TRP A 100 7.38 -6.90 7.54
C TRP A 100 8.20 -6.17 8.60
N ARG A 101 8.32 -6.71 9.81
CA ARG A 101 9.18 -6.16 10.86
C ARG A 101 10.66 -6.22 10.47
N ASP A 102 11.09 -7.26 9.75
CA ASP A 102 12.46 -7.33 9.22
C ASP A 102 12.70 -6.27 8.12
N VAL A 103 11.69 -6.01 7.30
CA VAL A 103 11.75 -5.02 6.21
C VAL A 103 11.68 -3.57 6.72
N THR A 104 10.73 -3.26 7.59
CA THR A 104 10.40 -1.88 7.98
C THR A 104 10.97 -1.48 9.34
N TRP A 105 11.36 -2.45 10.18
CA TRP A 105 11.71 -2.26 11.58
C TRP A 105 10.54 -1.75 12.45
N GLU A 106 9.31 -1.88 11.97
CA GLU A 106 8.09 -1.47 12.67
C GLU A 106 7.30 -2.68 13.19
N GLU A 107 6.55 -2.48 14.27
CA GLU A 107 5.70 -3.51 14.88
C GLU A 107 4.33 -3.63 14.21
N GLU A 108 3.89 -2.57 13.52
CA GLU A 108 2.62 -2.58 12.79
C GLU A 108 2.85 -3.06 11.35
N LEU A 109 1.85 -3.79 10.81
CA LEU A 109 1.87 -4.14 9.39
C LEU A 109 1.80 -2.87 8.55
N PRO A 110 2.58 -2.78 7.47
CA PRO A 110 2.55 -1.64 6.59
C PRO A 110 1.17 -1.48 5.95
N ASP A 111 0.83 -0.23 5.67
CA ASP A 111 -0.39 0.07 4.95
C ASP A 111 -0.37 -0.46 3.52
N GLN A 112 -1.54 -0.42 2.90
CA GLN A 112 -1.75 -0.92 1.55
C GLN A 112 -0.90 -0.21 0.49
N ALA A 113 -0.74 1.11 0.62
CA ALA A 113 0.01 1.92 -0.33
C ALA A 113 1.50 1.60 -0.28
N PHE A 114 2.03 1.33 0.93
CA PHE A 114 3.38 0.82 1.13
C PHE A 114 3.57 -0.54 0.46
N VAL A 115 2.68 -1.51 0.71
CA VAL A 115 2.81 -2.86 0.15
C VAL A 115 2.74 -2.85 -1.38
N ALA A 116 1.85 -2.04 -1.95
CA ALA A 116 1.76 -1.85 -3.39
C ALA A 116 3.06 -1.26 -3.97
N GLY A 117 3.60 -0.22 -3.34
CA GLY A 117 4.89 0.36 -3.70
C GLY A 117 6.02 -0.66 -3.59
N PHE A 118 6.06 -1.42 -2.50
CA PHE A 118 7.05 -2.47 -2.26
C PHE A 118 7.07 -3.51 -3.37
N ALA A 119 5.91 -4.02 -3.75
CA ALA A 119 5.81 -4.96 -4.85
C ALA A 119 6.24 -4.35 -6.19
N SER A 120 5.88 -3.07 -6.45
CA SER A 120 6.31 -2.35 -7.65
C SER A 120 7.83 -2.22 -7.72
N GLY A 121 8.46 -1.70 -6.67
CA GLY A 121 9.90 -1.52 -6.65
C GLY A 121 10.68 -2.83 -6.74
N ALA A 122 10.19 -3.89 -6.12
CA ALA A 122 10.79 -5.22 -6.26
C ALA A 122 10.74 -5.74 -7.71
N LEU A 123 9.61 -5.52 -8.40
CA LEU A 123 9.45 -5.94 -9.79
C LEU A 123 10.20 -5.06 -10.79
N ASP A 124 10.32 -3.76 -10.53
CA ASP A 124 11.14 -2.87 -11.36
C ASP A 124 12.59 -3.38 -11.43
N LEU A 125 13.17 -3.71 -10.27
CA LEU A 125 14.52 -4.30 -10.23
C LEU A 125 14.56 -5.67 -10.92
N TRP A 126 13.54 -6.51 -10.71
CA TRP A 126 13.46 -7.81 -11.36
C TRP A 126 13.44 -7.70 -12.90
N ASP A 127 12.67 -6.77 -13.45
CA ASP A 127 12.56 -6.57 -14.89
C ASP A 127 13.87 -6.07 -15.51
N GLU A 128 14.68 -5.29 -14.77
CA GLU A 128 16.02 -4.88 -15.20
C GLU A 128 17.00 -6.06 -15.31
N VAL A 129 16.93 -7.02 -14.40
CA VAL A 129 17.95 -8.08 -14.27
C VAL A 129 17.55 -9.43 -14.88
N ARG A 130 16.25 -9.72 -15.01
CA ARG A 130 15.75 -11.06 -15.39
C ARG A 130 16.22 -11.54 -16.76
N HIS A 131 16.60 -10.63 -17.66
CA HIS A 131 17.07 -10.96 -19.01
C HIS A 131 18.54 -11.43 -19.04
N GLN A 132 19.23 -11.35 -17.91
CA GLN A 132 20.63 -11.75 -17.74
C GLN A 132 20.79 -13.09 -16.98
N LEU A 133 19.68 -13.70 -16.55
CA LEU A 133 19.59 -14.95 -15.77
C LEU A 133 18.98 -16.08 -16.61
#